data_AF-A0A385L0X5-F1
#
_entry.id   AF-A0A385L0X5-F1
#
_cell.length_a   1.000
_cell.length_b   1.000
_cell.length_c   1.000
_cell.angle_alpha   90.00
_cell.angle_beta   90.00
_cell.angle_gamma   90.00
#
_symmetry.space_group_name_H-M   'P 1'
#
loop_
_entity.id
_entity.type
_entity.pdbx_description
1 polymer ?
#
loop_
_entity_poly.entity_id
_entity_poly.type
_entity_poly.pdbx_seq_one_letter_code
_entity_poly.pdbx_strand_id
1 'polypeptide(L)'
;MNSILLKPRMNFSCGTSAIHLLDESRLISIVSELNPEAVQKLISSLTSIDWSVELIKEYEHKWDWSNLSKNPSLPWSVELIKEYEHKWDWSNLSKNPSLPWSVELIKEYEHKWGWSNLSKNPSLPWSIELIKEYEHKWDWYHLSWNRSLPWSVTLIERYKDNWDWDHNYGRFAIFSNEFFPWAVKFFDRYVHKVNFDDYPYTSDFSQNLALSMELIERCKENWDWYHLSQNTSISWSIELIERYKENWDWYSLSQNPSLPWSVELIEKYKYSWDWYSLSQNKSLPYQLIKKYKNNLYWSIELL
;
A
#
# COMPACT_ATOMS: atom_id res chain seq x y z
N MET A 1 25.34 50.94 -32.31
CA MET A 1 24.72 49.89 -33.16
C MET A 1 25.47 48.59 -32.92
N ASN A 2 24.75 47.55 -32.47
CA ASN A 2 24.87 46.09 -32.72
C ASN A 2 26.24 45.52 -33.14
N SER A 3 26.73 44.36 -32.70
CA SER A 3 26.11 43.09 -32.27
C SER A 3 27.20 42.23 -31.60
N ILE A 4 26.99 41.59 -30.44
CA ILE A 4 26.53 40.20 -30.20
C ILE A 4 27.38 39.09 -30.88
N LEU A 5 27.70 38.06 -30.06
CA LEU A 5 27.95 36.62 -30.33
C LEU A 5 29.34 36.19 -29.78
N LEU A 6 29.55 35.13 -28.98
CA LEU A 6 28.73 34.03 -28.46
C LEU A 6 29.46 33.42 -27.24
N LYS A 7 28.72 33.17 -26.14
CA LYS A 7 29.17 32.29 -25.04
C LYS A 7 29.14 30.83 -25.50
N PRO A 8 30.02 29.92 -25.01
CA PRO A 8 29.91 28.51 -25.32
C PRO A 8 28.65 27.93 -24.65
N ARG A 9 27.75 27.37 -25.46
CA ARG A 9 26.64 26.52 -25.02
C ARG A 9 27.23 25.21 -24.49
N MET A 10 26.99 24.89 -23.21
CA MET A 10 27.11 23.51 -22.75
C MET A 10 25.97 22.70 -23.40
N ASN A 11 26.35 21.77 -24.29
CA ASN A 11 25.45 20.78 -24.85
C ASN A 11 25.21 19.68 -23.82
N PHE A 12 23.96 19.46 -23.42
CA PHE A 12 23.53 18.21 -22.81
C PHE A 12 23.23 17.20 -23.92
N SER A 13 24.19 16.34 -24.25
CA SER A 13 23.90 15.13 -25.03
C SER A 13 23.67 13.96 -24.08
N CYS A 14 22.44 13.43 -24.10
CA CYS A 14 22.04 12.23 -23.39
C CYS A 14 22.83 11.02 -23.90
N GLY A 15 23.61 10.41 -23.01
CA GLY A 15 24.28 9.13 -23.18
C GLY A 15 24.34 8.45 -21.82
N THR A 16 23.55 7.39 -21.67
CA THR A 16 23.34 6.61 -20.44
C THR A 16 24.52 5.70 -20.11
N SER A 17 25.70 6.27 -19.94
CA SER A 17 26.91 5.52 -19.52
C SER A 17 27.83 6.46 -18.73
N ALA A 18 28.02 6.15 -17.44
CA ALA A 18 28.87 6.89 -16.50
C ALA A 18 28.33 8.26 -16.02
N ILE A 19 27.32 8.23 -15.13
CA ILE A 19 27.22 9.27 -14.11
C ILE A 19 28.44 9.07 -13.20
N HIS A 20 29.51 9.82 -13.44
CA HIS A 20 30.58 9.98 -12.46
C HIS A 20 29.93 10.39 -11.14
N LEU A 21 30.07 9.55 -10.10
CA LEU A 21 29.83 9.93 -8.72
C LEU A 21 30.46 11.31 -8.51
N LEU A 22 29.70 12.25 -7.92
CA LEU A 22 30.27 13.48 -7.41
C LEU A 22 31.29 13.06 -6.35
N ASP A 23 32.57 13.05 -6.72
CA ASP A 23 33.63 12.82 -5.75
C ASP A 23 33.64 13.97 -4.72
N GLU A 24 34.14 13.66 -3.54
CA GLU A 24 34.18 14.57 -2.39
C GLU A 24 34.83 15.92 -2.75
N SER A 25 35.88 15.91 -3.59
CA SER A 25 36.59 17.10 -4.03
C SER A 25 35.74 18.02 -4.92
N ARG A 26 34.92 17.46 -5.82
CA ARG A 26 33.98 18.22 -6.66
C ARG A 26 32.85 18.81 -5.83
N LEU A 27 32.33 18.05 -4.85
CA LEU A 27 31.36 18.57 -3.90
C LEU A 27 31.89 19.76 -3.12
N ILE A 28 33.13 19.67 -2.61
CA ILE A 28 33.78 20.75 -1.87
C ILE A 28 33.85 22.04 -2.72
N SER A 29 34.26 21.93 -4.00
CA SER A 29 34.34 23.08 -4.90
C SER A 29 32.98 23.75 -5.13
N ILE A 30 31.91 22.96 -5.27
CA ILE A 30 30.55 23.47 -5.50
C ILE A 30 30.02 24.14 -4.24
N VAL A 31 30.26 23.55 -3.06
CA VAL A 31 29.87 24.12 -1.74
C VAL A 31 30.55 25.47 -1.51
N SER A 32 31.78 25.67 -2.01
CA SER A 32 32.53 26.92 -1.81
C SER A 32 32.16 28.08 -2.74
N GLU A 33 31.56 27.84 -3.90
CA GLU A 33 31.53 28.85 -4.99
C GLU A 33 30.15 29.43 -5.38
N LEU A 34 29.01 28.83 -5.00
CA LEU A 34 27.70 29.24 -5.53
C LEU A 34 26.63 29.42 -4.45
N ASN A 35 25.62 30.28 -4.74
CA ASN A 35 24.54 30.74 -3.86
C ASN A 35 24.30 29.84 -2.62
N PRO A 36 24.75 30.26 -1.41
CA PRO A 36 24.97 29.35 -0.30
C PRO A 36 23.73 28.52 0.04
N GLU A 37 22.58 29.16 0.22
CA GLU A 37 21.43 28.46 0.80
C GLU A 37 20.78 27.43 -0.16
N ALA A 38 20.65 27.77 -1.43
CA ALA A 38 20.04 26.89 -2.42
C ALA A 38 20.94 25.69 -2.74
N VAL A 39 22.26 25.90 -2.79
CA VAL A 39 23.25 24.84 -3.02
C VAL A 39 23.36 23.93 -1.81
N GLN A 40 23.36 24.47 -0.59
CA GLN A 40 23.35 23.68 0.65
C GLN A 40 22.13 22.77 0.74
N LYS A 41 20.93 23.30 0.45
CA LYS A 41 19.69 22.52 0.38
C LYS A 41 19.76 21.40 -0.66
N LEU A 42 20.25 21.72 -1.86
CA LEU A 42 20.38 20.73 -2.93
C LEU A 42 21.32 19.60 -2.51
N ILE A 43 22.55 19.94 -2.11
CA ILE A 43 23.59 18.95 -1.78
C ILE A 43 23.16 18.06 -0.62
N SER A 44 22.61 18.65 0.45
CA SER A 44 22.12 17.91 1.62
C SER A 44 21.00 16.91 1.27
N SER A 45 20.29 17.12 0.15
CA SER A 45 19.23 16.22 -0.32
C SER A 45 19.72 15.12 -1.28
N LEU A 46 20.97 15.18 -1.76
CA LEU A 46 21.47 14.23 -2.74
C LEU A 46 21.70 12.84 -2.11
N THR A 47 21.10 11.84 -2.75
CA THR A 47 21.24 10.42 -2.37
C THR A 47 22.38 9.73 -3.10
N SER A 48 22.94 10.37 -4.13
CA SER A 48 24.04 9.85 -4.95
C SER A 48 25.42 10.22 -4.44
N ILE A 49 25.50 10.96 -3.33
CA ILE A 49 26.76 11.27 -2.66
C ILE A 49 27.14 10.07 -1.81
N ASP A 50 28.42 9.73 -1.82
CA ASP A 50 28.99 8.79 -0.85
C ASP A 50 29.18 9.51 0.48
N TRP A 51 28.14 9.47 1.32
CA TRP A 51 28.15 10.17 2.60
C TRP A 51 29.02 9.44 3.62
N SER A 52 30.01 10.14 4.17
CA SER A 52 30.81 9.70 5.32
C SER A 52 30.52 10.55 6.56
N VAL A 53 30.80 10.01 7.74
CA VAL A 53 30.67 10.77 9.00
C VAL A 53 31.67 11.93 9.01
N GLU A 54 32.87 11.71 8.45
CA GLU A 54 33.93 12.70 8.30
C GLU A 54 33.46 13.89 7.45
N LEU A 55 32.81 13.65 6.32
CA LEU A 55 32.27 14.68 5.43
C LEU A 55 31.17 15.51 6.13
N ILE A 56 30.28 14.84 6.86
CA ILE A 56 29.22 15.51 7.64
C ILE A 56 29.86 16.42 8.68
N LYS A 57 30.90 15.94 9.37
CA LYS A 57 31.60 16.65 10.43
C LYS A 57 32.43 17.83 9.93
N GLU A 58 33.17 17.67 8.84
CA GLU A 58 34.04 18.74 8.29
C GLU A 58 33.22 19.97 7.88
N TYR A 59 32.02 19.75 7.33
CA TYR A 59 31.16 20.81 6.79
C TYR A 59 29.86 21.00 7.57
N GLU A 60 29.86 20.64 8.86
CA GLU A 60 28.70 20.63 9.77
C GLU A 60 27.85 21.92 9.74
N HIS A 61 28.51 23.08 9.58
CA HIS A 61 27.89 24.41 9.57
C HIS A 61 27.34 24.83 8.19
N LYS A 62 27.62 24.04 7.15
CA LYS A 62 27.16 24.28 5.77
C LYS A 62 25.99 23.39 5.40
N TRP A 63 25.69 22.36 6.18
CA TRP A 63 24.60 21.45 5.82
C TRP A 63 23.22 21.99 6.17
N ASP A 64 22.26 21.72 5.29
CA ASP A 64 20.85 21.88 5.59
C ASP A 64 20.38 20.62 6.33
N TRP A 65 20.36 20.72 7.66
CA TRP A 65 20.06 19.61 8.55
C TRP A 65 18.65 19.05 8.37
N SER A 66 17.70 19.86 7.89
CA SER A 66 16.35 19.38 7.57
C SER A 66 16.39 18.41 6.38
N ASN A 67 17.14 18.71 5.31
CA ASN A 67 17.32 17.82 4.18
C ASN A 67 18.19 16.60 4.52
N LEU A 68 19.26 16.76 5.30
CA LEU A 68 20.02 15.61 5.79
C LEU A 68 19.15 14.64 6.60
N SER A 69 18.28 15.15 7.49
CA SER A 69 17.42 14.33 8.35
C SER A 69 16.50 13.36 7.59
N LYS A 70 16.05 13.74 6.38
CA LYS A 70 15.20 12.89 5.53
C LYS A 70 15.99 12.11 4.48
N ASN A 71 17.32 12.28 4.41
CA ASN A 71 18.12 11.69 3.36
C ASN A 71 18.42 10.21 3.70
N PRO A 72 17.99 9.26 2.85
CA PRO A 72 18.14 7.83 3.12
C PRO A 72 19.57 7.31 2.93
N SER A 73 20.46 8.09 2.29
CA SER A 73 21.82 7.67 1.94
C SER A 73 22.89 8.05 2.96
N LEU A 74 22.53 8.72 4.06
CA LEU A 74 23.49 9.00 5.13
C LEU A 74 23.94 7.68 5.79
N PRO A 75 25.16 7.65 6.37
CA PRO A 75 25.66 6.52 7.15
C PRO A 75 24.98 6.50 8.53
N TRP A 76 23.67 6.29 8.55
CA TRP A 76 22.86 6.35 9.75
C TRP A 76 23.33 5.32 10.79
N SER A 77 23.62 5.82 11.99
CA SER A 77 23.98 5.06 13.18
C SER A 77 23.39 5.76 14.40
N VAL A 78 23.25 5.03 15.51
CA VAL A 78 22.77 5.62 16.78
C VAL A 78 23.76 6.70 17.24
N GLU A 79 25.05 6.47 17.04
CA GLU A 79 26.13 7.40 17.36
C GLU A 79 26.00 8.71 16.57
N LEU A 80 25.73 8.64 15.26
CA LEU A 80 25.54 9.82 14.42
C LEU A 80 24.29 10.63 14.82
N ILE A 81 23.19 9.93 15.17
CA ILE A 81 21.96 10.58 15.66
C ILE A 81 22.27 11.34 16.96
N LYS A 82 23.02 10.71 17.86
CA LYS A 82 23.39 11.27 19.16
C LYS A 82 24.37 12.44 19.06
N GLU A 83 25.40 12.35 18.21
CA GLU A 83 26.40 13.41 18.05
C GLU A 83 25.75 14.74 17.62
N TYR A 84 24.74 14.66 16.74
CA TYR A 84 24.07 15.84 16.16
C TYR A 84 22.61 15.99 16.58
N GLU A 85 22.27 15.46 17.76
CA GLU A 85 20.90 15.42 18.32
C GLU A 85 20.15 16.76 18.27
N HIS A 86 20.87 17.87 18.47
CA HIS A 86 20.32 19.23 18.51
C HIS A 86 20.18 19.89 17.14
N LYS A 87 20.77 19.30 16.10
CA LYS A 87 20.73 19.82 14.72
C LYS A 87 19.70 19.13 13.87
N TRP A 88 19.41 17.86 14.16
CA TRP A 88 18.44 17.09 13.40
C TRP A 88 17.03 17.70 13.45
N ASP A 89 16.37 17.65 12.30
CA ASP A 89 14.94 17.87 12.18
C ASP A 89 14.24 16.56 12.54
N TRP A 90 13.78 16.47 13.79
CA TRP A 90 13.17 15.27 14.34
C TRP A 90 11.87 14.87 13.63
N SER A 91 11.15 15.82 13.02
CA SER A 91 9.97 15.51 12.21
C SER A 91 10.38 14.75 10.95
N ASN A 92 11.46 15.18 10.29
CA ASN A 92 12.04 14.49 9.13
C ASN A 92 12.74 13.17 9.49
N LEU A 93 13.41 13.08 10.64
CA LEU A 93 13.95 11.80 11.12
C LEU A 93 12.84 10.79 11.37
N SER A 94 11.73 11.20 11.99
CA SER A 94 10.60 10.32 12.34
C SER A 94 9.99 9.59 11.13
N LYS A 95 10.05 10.19 9.94
CA LYS A 95 9.54 9.59 8.70
C LYS A 95 10.62 8.86 7.88
N ASN A 96 11.87 8.90 8.31
CA ASN A 96 12.98 8.37 7.55
C ASN A 96 13.06 6.84 7.73
N PRO A 97 12.87 6.05 6.65
CA PRO A 97 12.87 4.60 6.74
C PRO A 97 14.28 4.00 6.92
N SER A 98 15.34 4.79 6.71
CA SER A 98 16.75 4.35 6.72
C SER A 98 17.43 4.49 8.08
N LEU A 99 16.75 5.01 9.11
CA LEU A 99 17.34 5.05 10.45
C LEU A 99 17.51 3.63 11.02
N PRO A 100 18.48 3.42 11.92
CA PRO A 100 18.65 2.16 12.65
C PRO A 100 17.56 2.02 13.72
N TRP A 101 16.30 1.89 13.28
CA TRP A 101 15.16 1.85 14.18
C TRP A 101 15.24 0.66 15.13
N SER A 102 15.16 0.96 16.43
CA SER A 102 15.02 0.00 17.51
C SER A 102 14.06 0.55 18.57
N VAL A 103 13.55 -0.32 19.45
CA VAL A 103 12.69 0.12 20.56
C VAL A 103 13.48 1.04 21.50
N GLU A 104 14.77 0.76 21.71
CA GLU A 104 15.68 1.56 22.53
C GLU A 104 15.86 2.96 21.95
N LEU A 105 16.04 3.10 20.64
CA LEU A 105 16.17 4.39 19.97
C LEU A 105 14.88 5.23 20.07
N ILE A 106 13.73 4.58 19.91
CA ILE A 106 12.42 5.23 20.08
C ILE A 106 12.29 5.78 21.51
N LYS A 107 12.67 4.96 22.50
CA LYS A 107 12.60 5.29 23.92
C LYS A 107 13.56 6.39 24.34
N GLU A 108 14.81 6.36 23.87
CA GLU A 108 15.83 7.36 24.21
C GLU A 108 15.38 8.78 23.81
N TYR A 109 14.72 8.90 22.65
CA TYR A 109 14.30 10.19 22.09
C TYR A 109 12.78 10.38 22.02
N GLU A 110 12.05 9.70 22.90
CA GLU A 110 10.58 9.66 22.96
C GLU A 110 9.90 11.03 22.87
N HIS A 111 10.51 12.05 23.49
CA HIS A 111 9.97 13.42 23.57
C HIS A 111 10.29 14.28 22.34
N LYS A 112 11.20 13.83 21.47
CA LYS A 112 11.61 14.56 20.26
C LYS A 112 10.91 14.06 19.01
N TRP A 113 10.56 12.78 18.98
CA TRP A 113 9.91 12.18 17.84
C TRP A 113 8.58 12.85 17.50
N GLY A 114 8.35 13.06 16.20
CA GLY A 114 7.04 13.41 15.66
C GLY A 114 6.18 12.15 15.57
N TRP A 115 5.38 11.88 16.60
CA TRP A 115 4.59 10.64 16.71
C TRP A 115 3.63 10.40 15.56
N SER A 116 3.06 11.47 14.98
CA SER A 116 2.25 11.36 13.76
C SER A 116 3.06 10.84 12.57
N ASN A 117 4.33 11.23 12.43
CA ASN A 117 5.22 10.70 11.40
C ASN A 117 5.72 9.28 11.71
N LEU A 118 5.99 8.96 12.98
CA LEU A 118 6.32 7.59 13.38
C LEU A 118 5.16 6.63 13.09
N SER A 119 3.92 7.03 13.36
CA SER A 119 2.71 6.21 13.19
C SER A 119 2.53 5.68 11.77
N LYS A 120 2.94 6.45 10.76
CA LYS A 120 2.88 6.06 9.34
C LYS A 120 4.17 5.42 8.81
N ASN A 121 5.23 5.36 9.62
CA ASN A 121 6.54 4.89 9.15
C ASN A 121 6.57 3.34 9.14
N PRO A 122 6.79 2.72 7.98
CA PRO A 122 6.76 1.26 7.85
C PRO A 122 7.99 0.57 8.44
N SER A 123 9.10 1.31 8.65
CA SER A 123 10.39 0.75 9.08
C SER A 123 10.55 0.65 10.60
N LEU A 124 9.56 1.04 11.40
CA LEU A 124 9.63 0.87 12.85
C LEU A 124 9.60 -0.62 13.20
N PRO A 125 10.19 -1.03 14.35
CA PRO A 125 10.12 -2.38 14.88
C PRO A 125 8.74 -2.62 15.51
N TRP A 126 7.69 -2.60 14.69
CA TRP A 126 6.31 -2.70 15.16
C TRP A 126 6.06 -4.01 15.92
N SER A 127 5.57 -3.87 17.15
CA SER A 127 5.11 -4.96 18.00
C SER A 127 3.88 -4.50 18.78
N ILE A 128 3.09 -5.45 19.31
CA ILE A 128 1.93 -5.11 20.14
C ILE A 128 2.40 -4.40 21.42
N GLU A 129 3.57 -4.79 21.95
CA GLU A 129 4.21 -4.19 23.11
C GLU A 129 4.58 -2.73 22.87
N LEU A 130 5.19 -2.42 21.72
CA LEU A 130 5.56 -1.05 21.34
C LEU A 130 4.32 -0.17 21.17
N ILE A 131 3.26 -0.71 20.54
CA ILE A 131 1.99 0.02 20.40
C ILE A 131 1.40 0.32 21.78
N LYS A 132 1.44 -0.66 22.68
CA LYS A 132 0.91 -0.53 24.05
C LYS A 132 1.71 0.46 24.90
N GLU A 133 3.03 0.43 24.84
CA GLU A 133 3.90 1.33 25.64
C GLU A 133 3.60 2.80 25.35
N TYR A 134 3.28 3.13 24.09
CA TYR A 134 3.06 4.50 23.63
C TYR A 134 1.66 4.78 23.10
N GLU A 135 0.65 4.04 23.60
CA GLU A 135 -0.73 4.09 23.09
C GLU A 135 -1.34 5.49 23.03
N HIS A 136 -0.95 6.37 23.96
CA HIS A 136 -1.47 7.74 24.07
C HIS A 136 -0.71 8.75 23.18
N LYS A 137 0.41 8.33 22.59
CA LYS A 137 1.24 9.18 21.73
C LYS A 137 1.00 8.89 20.25
N TRP A 138 0.65 7.65 19.93
CA TRP A 138 0.38 7.27 18.56
C TRP A 138 -0.77 8.07 17.95
N ASP A 139 -0.58 8.44 16.69
CA ASP A 139 -1.62 8.99 15.85
C ASP A 139 -2.42 7.83 15.28
N TRP A 140 -3.56 7.54 15.92
CA TRP A 140 -4.39 6.39 15.57
C TRP A 140 -4.99 6.49 14.18
N TYR A 141 -5.19 7.70 13.65
CA TYR A 141 -5.55 7.88 12.25
C TYR A 141 -4.46 7.28 11.36
N HIS A 142 -3.21 7.67 11.56
CA HIS A 142 -2.05 7.13 10.82
C HIS A 142 -1.76 5.65 11.05
N LEU A 143 -1.90 5.16 12.29
CA LEU A 143 -1.75 3.74 12.57
C LEU A 143 -2.78 2.89 11.82
N SER A 144 -4.02 3.39 11.70
CA SER A 144 -5.11 2.64 11.07
C SER A 144 -4.78 2.19 9.66
N TRP A 145 -3.98 2.97 8.91
CA TRP A 145 -3.58 2.65 7.53
C TRP A 145 -2.15 2.14 7.38
N ASN A 146 -1.44 1.90 8.48
CA ASN A 146 -0.09 1.36 8.43
C ASN A 146 -0.12 -0.17 8.24
N ARG A 147 0.19 -0.61 7.02
CA ARG A 147 0.23 -2.04 6.65
C ARG A 147 1.35 -2.83 7.35
N SER A 148 2.30 -2.14 7.97
CA SER A 148 3.45 -2.75 8.65
C SER A 148 3.16 -3.08 10.12
N LEU A 149 1.97 -2.72 10.64
CA LEU A 149 1.59 -3.10 11.99
C LEU A 149 1.40 -4.62 12.11
N PRO A 150 1.62 -5.19 13.31
CA PRO A 150 1.32 -6.59 13.62
C PRO A 150 -0.19 -6.79 13.80
N TRP A 151 -0.94 -6.57 12.72
CA TRP A 151 -2.39 -6.71 12.71
C TRP A 151 -2.80 -8.08 13.23
N SER A 152 -3.66 -8.08 14.23
CA SER A 152 -4.19 -9.28 14.87
C SER A 152 -5.52 -8.95 15.53
N VAL A 153 -6.37 -9.96 15.74
CA VAL A 153 -7.63 -9.77 16.48
C VAL A 153 -7.37 -9.14 17.85
N THR A 154 -6.31 -9.58 18.55
CA THR A 154 -5.93 -9.03 19.86
C THR A 154 -5.62 -7.53 19.79
N LEU A 155 -4.85 -7.10 18.79
CA LEU A 155 -4.51 -5.69 18.60
C LEU A 155 -5.76 -4.87 18.27
N ILE A 156 -6.59 -5.38 17.36
CA ILE A 156 -7.79 -4.66 16.93
C ILE A 156 -8.80 -4.52 18.05
N GLU A 157 -9.11 -5.62 18.77
CA GLU A 157 -10.05 -5.63 19.88
C GLU A 157 -9.63 -4.72 21.03
N ARG A 158 -8.33 -4.69 21.35
CA ARG A 158 -7.80 -3.83 22.42
C ARG A 158 -8.05 -2.36 22.14
N TYR A 159 -7.92 -1.93 20.90
CA TYR A 159 -7.98 -0.53 20.47
C TYR A 159 -9.15 -0.23 19.55
N LYS A 160 -10.23 -1.01 19.66
CA LYS A 160 -11.39 -0.99 18.77
C LYS A 160 -12.07 0.38 18.65
N ASP A 161 -11.89 1.27 19.62
CA ASP A 161 -12.49 2.60 19.65
C ASP A 161 -11.51 3.69 19.21
N ASN A 162 -10.24 3.34 19.00
CA ASN A 162 -9.22 4.24 18.50
C ASN A 162 -9.03 4.14 16.98
N TRP A 163 -9.23 2.95 16.40
CA TRP A 163 -9.07 2.76 14.96
C TRP A 163 -10.03 3.64 14.17
N ASP A 164 -9.53 4.18 13.06
CA ASP A 164 -10.35 4.80 12.03
C ASP A 164 -10.95 3.71 11.15
N TRP A 165 -12.24 3.45 11.36
CA TRP A 165 -13.04 2.45 10.64
C TRP A 165 -13.63 2.98 9.34
N ASP A 166 -13.69 4.32 9.19
CA ASP A 166 -14.45 5.00 8.13
C ASP A 166 -13.55 5.43 6.98
N HIS A 167 -12.32 5.85 7.22
CA HIS A 167 -11.41 6.21 6.12
C HIS A 167 -10.97 4.98 5.33
N ASN A 168 -11.11 5.11 4.01
CA ASN A 168 -10.75 4.12 3.00
C ASN A 168 -9.43 3.38 3.28
N TYR A 169 -8.34 4.07 3.65
CA TYR A 169 -7.04 3.43 3.90
C TYR A 169 -6.94 2.66 5.22
N GLY A 170 -7.63 3.10 6.28
CA GLY A 170 -7.63 2.41 7.57
C GLY A 170 -8.40 1.10 7.50
N ARG A 171 -9.55 1.20 6.83
CA ARG A 171 -10.37 0.10 6.36
C ARG A 171 -9.53 -0.91 5.55
N PHE A 172 -8.73 -0.47 4.58
CA PHE A 172 -7.86 -1.38 3.83
C PHE A 172 -6.82 -2.08 4.71
N ALA A 173 -6.03 -1.40 5.53
CA ALA A 173 -4.97 -2.09 6.28
C ALA A 173 -5.53 -3.10 7.29
N ILE A 174 -6.70 -2.82 7.89
CA ILE A 174 -7.38 -3.75 8.81
C ILE A 174 -7.95 -4.97 8.07
N PHE A 175 -8.53 -4.80 6.88
CA PHE A 175 -9.26 -5.88 6.17
C PHE A 175 -8.47 -6.57 5.04
N SER A 176 -7.38 -5.98 4.53
CA SER A 176 -6.55 -6.53 3.44
C SER A 176 -5.37 -7.38 3.91
N ASN A 177 -5.25 -7.64 5.21
CA ASN A 177 -4.18 -8.49 5.72
C ASN A 177 -4.43 -9.95 5.26
N GLU A 178 -3.50 -10.54 4.53
CA GLU A 178 -3.63 -11.89 3.94
C GLU A 178 -3.86 -13.01 4.99
N PHE A 179 -3.70 -12.72 6.29
CA PHE A 179 -3.88 -13.64 7.41
C PHE A 179 -5.30 -13.70 7.98
N PHE A 180 -6.35 -13.66 7.15
CA PHE A 180 -7.75 -13.65 7.63
C PHE A 180 -8.53 -15.00 7.57
N PRO A 181 -8.19 -16.03 8.38
CA PRO A 181 -9.08 -17.20 8.61
C PRO A 181 -10.34 -16.91 9.45
N TRP A 182 -10.47 -15.71 10.05
CA TRP A 182 -11.50 -15.41 11.06
C TRP A 182 -12.46 -14.27 10.67
N ALA A 183 -12.41 -13.85 9.40
CA ALA A 183 -13.10 -12.67 8.87
C ALA A 183 -14.58 -12.62 9.23
N VAL A 184 -15.27 -13.76 9.24
CA VAL A 184 -16.73 -13.81 9.47
C VAL A 184 -17.10 -13.29 10.86
N LYS A 185 -16.58 -13.87 11.95
CA LYS A 185 -16.92 -13.46 13.33
C LYS A 185 -16.45 -12.05 13.68
N PHE A 186 -15.33 -11.64 13.09
CA PHE A 186 -14.77 -10.30 13.29
C PHE A 186 -15.61 -9.26 12.54
N PHE A 187 -15.95 -9.53 11.29
CA PHE A 187 -16.83 -8.70 10.49
C PHE A 187 -18.22 -8.64 11.14
N ASP A 188 -18.79 -9.74 11.63
CA ASP A 188 -20.06 -9.72 12.38
C ASP A 188 -20.06 -8.75 13.56
N ARG A 189 -18.91 -8.61 14.22
CA ARG A 189 -18.76 -7.72 15.37
C ARG A 189 -18.60 -6.27 14.95
N TYR A 190 -17.87 -5.98 13.87
CA TYR A 190 -17.46 -4.61 13.53
C TYR A 190 -18.05 -4.05 12.24
N VAL A 191 -18.84 -4.83 11.51
CA VAL A 191 -19.53 -4.39 10.28
C VAL A 191 -20.34 -3.12 10.49
N HIS A 192 -20.92 -2.93 11.68
CA HIS A 192 -21.70 -1.75 12.02
C HIS A 192 -20.86 -0.47 12.19
N LYS A 193 -19.54 -0.61 12.40
CA LYS A 193 -18.59 0.52 12.44
C LYS A 193 -18.06 0.89 11.06
N VAL A 194 -18.40 0.12 10.03
CA VAL A 194 -17.86 0.26 8.69
C VAL A 194 -18.91 0.96 7.81
N ASN A 195 -18.60 2.14 7.30
CA ASN A 195 -19.47 2.84 6.37
C ASN A 195 -19.39 2.22 4.95
N PHE A 196 -20.46 1.59 4.48
CA PHE A 196 -20.55 0.98 3.14
C PHE A 196 -20.98 1.95 2.04
N ASP A 197 -21.47 3.14 2.39
CA ASP A 197 -22.06 4.08 1.43
C ASP A 197 -21.01 4.91 0.67
N ASP A 198 -19.72 4.82 1.03
CA ASP A 198 -18.64 5.59 0.42
C ASP A 198 -18.09 4.87 -0.84
N TYR A 199 -18.56 5.31 -2.01
CA TYR A 199 -18.24 4.78 -3.35
C TYR A 199 -16.85 5.29 -3.81
N PRO A 200 -15.88 4.46 -4.29
CA PRO A 200 -16.00 3.26 -5.14
C PRO A 200 -15.32 1.98 -4.57
N TYR A 201 -15.11 1.91 -3.25
CA TYR A 201 -14.19 0.94 -2.61
C TYR A 201 -14.87 -0.32 -2.04
N THR A 202 -16.20 -0.44 -2.12
CA THR A 202 -16.93 -1.69 -1.84
C THR A 202 -16.51 -2.82 -2.80
N SER A 203 -16.00 -2.46 -3.98
CA SER A 203 -15.41 -3.33 -4.99
C SER A 203 -14.25 -4.17 -4.46
N ASP A 204 -13.37 -3.59 -3.64
CA ASP A 204 -12.14 -4.24 -3.17
C ASP A 204 -12.38 -5.26 -2.05
N PHE A 205 -13.33 -4.97 -1.15
CA PHE A 205 -13.85 -5.95 -0.18
C PHE A 205 -14.45 -7.17 -0.88
N SER A 206 -15.21 -6.86 -1.93
CA SER A 206 -15.92 -7.83 -2.71
C SER A 206 -15.00 -8.69 -3.54
N GLN A 207 -13.74 -8.31 -3.80
CA GLN A 207 -12.77 -9.07 -4.60
C GLN A 207 -11.85 -9.99 -3.78
N ASN A 208 -11.51 -9.61 -2.54
CA ASN A 208 -10.38 -10.24 -1.82
C ASN A 208 -10.77 -11.02 -0.55
N LEU A 209 -12.03 -10.97 -0.11
CA LEU A 209 -12.45 -11.64 1.11
C LEU A 209 -13.04 -13.03 0.79
N ALA A 210 -12.61 -14.05 1.55
CA ALA A 210 -13.29 -15.35 1.60
C ALA A 210 -14.63 -15.17 2.35
N LEU A 211 -15.65 -14.69 1.64
CA LEU A 211 -16.95 -14.40 2.21
C LEU A 211 -17.71 -15.70 2.51
N SER A 212 -18.19 -15.85 3.74
CA SER A 212 -19.20 -16.87 4.04
C SER A 212 -20.56 -16.43 3.50
N MET A 213 -21.42 -17.39 3.18
CA MET A 213 -22.80 -17.13 2.77
C MET A 213 -23.57 -16.28 3.80
N GLU A 214 -23.28 -16.46 5.10
CA GLU A 214 -23.86 -15.68 6.21
C GLU A 214 -23.51 -14.19 6.09
N LEU A 215 -22.28 -13.87 5.69
CA LEU A 215 -21.83 -12.49 5.50
C LEU A 215 -22.48 -11.82 4.29
N ILE A 216 -22.65 -12.59 3.21
CA ILE A 216 -23.32 -12.13 2.00
C ILE A 216 -24.79 -11.79 2.32
N GLU A 217 -25.49 -12.63 3.09
CA GLU A 217 -26.87 -12.35 3.51
C GLU A 217 -26.97 -11.07 4.35
N ARG A 218 -26.10 -10.94 5.34
CA ARG A 218 -26.19 -9.87 6.34
C ARG A 218 -25.96 -8.48 5.75
N CYS A 219 -25.15 -8.38 4.69
CA CYS A 219 -24.80 -7.13 4.04
C CYS A 219 -25.28 -7.06 2.58
N LYS A 220 -26.29 -7.85 2.21
CA LYS A 220 -26.81 -7.94 0.84
C LYS A 220 -27.17 -6.60 0.19
N GLU A 221 -27.61 -5.64 0.99
CA GLU A 221 -27.99 -4.29 0.52
C GLU A 221 -26.79 -3.38 0.29
N ASN A 222 -25.64 -3.71 0.90
CA ASN A 222 -24.42 -2.90 0.88
C ASN A 222 -23.36 -3.44 -0.08
N TRP A 223 -23.54 -4.65 -0.60
CA TRP A 223 -22.57 -5.27 -1.49
C TRP A 223 -22.64 -4.72 -2.91
N ASP A 224 -21.46 -4.53 -3.50
CA ASP A 224 -21.31 -4.36 -4.93
C ASP A 224 -21.37 -5.75 -5.60
N TRP A 225 -22.56 -6.10 -6.08
CA TRP A 225 -22.83 -7.40 -6.68
C TRP A 225 -22.05 -7.67 -7.96
N TYR A 226 -21.63 -6.63 -8.69
CA TYR A 226 -20.77 -6.80 -9.86
C TYR A 226 -19.40 -7.32 -9.44
N HIS A 227 -18.76 -6.66 -8.47
CA HIS A 227 -17.43 -7.09 -7.99
C HIS A 227 -17.49 -8.40 -7.20
N LEU A 228 -18.55 -8.65 -6.42
CA LEU A 228 -18.74 -9.95 -5.77
C LEU A 228 -18.85 -11.08 -6.80
N SER A 229 -19.54 -10.84 -7.92
CA SER A 229 -19.68 -11.83 -9.00
C SER A 229 -18.33 -12.18 -9.64
N GLN A 230 -17.32 -11.31 -9.53
CA GLN A 230 -15.96 -11.54 -10.05
C GLN A 230 -15.05 -12.24 -9.03
N ASN A 231 -15.45 -12.34 -7.77
CA ASN A 231 -14.60 -12.86 -6.71
C ASN A 231 -14.29 -14.35 -6.89
N THR A 232 -13.00 -14.68 -6.91
CA THR A 232 -12.49 -16.06 -7.06
C THR A 232 -12.19 -16.75 -5.73
N SER A 233 -12.23 -16.01 -4.63
CA SER A 233 -11.97 -16.46 -3.25
C SER A 233 -13.25 -16.84 -2.49
N ILE A 234 -14.44 -16.51 -3.00
CA ILE A 234 -15.71 -16.98 -2.43
C ILE A 234 -15.81 -18.50 -2.56
N SER A 235 -16.29 -19.14 -1.50
CA SER A 235 -16.69 -20.56 -1.54
C SER A 235 -18.01 -20.72 -2.29
N TRP A 236 -17.96 -20.64 -3.62
CA TRP A 236 -19.14 -20.69 -4.48
C TRP A 236 -19.89 -22.02 -4.34
N SER A 237 -21.21 -21.93 -4.25
CA SER A 237 -22.11 -23.09 -4.25
C SER A 237 -23.36 -22.78 -5.08
N ILE A 238 -24.03 -23.82 -5.58
CA ILE A 238 -25.30 -23.66 -6.30
C ILE A 238 -26.37 -23.03 -5.40
N GLU A 239 -26.36 -23.33 -4.09
CA GLU A 239 -27.26 -22.71 -3.11
C GLU A 239 -27.04 -21.19 -3.02
N LEU A 240 -25.78 -20.74 -2.97
CA LEU A 240 -25.44 -19.31 -2.93
C LEU A 240 -25.92 -18.58 -4.19
N ILE A 241 -25.72 -19.20 -5.35
CA ILE A 241 -26.16 -18.64 -6.63
C ILE A 241 -27.69 -18.53 -6.67
N GLU A 242 -28.42 -19.57 -6.25
CA GLU A 242 -29.88 -19.55 -6.21
C GLU A 242 -30.43 -18.49 -5.27
N ARG A 243 -29.84 -18.38 -4.06
CA ARG A 243 -30.36 -17.47 -3.02
C ARG A 243 -30.37 -16.01 -3.47
N TYR A 244 -29.38 -15.58 -4.26
CA TYR A 244 -29.24 -14.18 -4.72
C TYR A 244 -29.23 -14.04 -6.25
N LYS A 245 -29.92 -14.94 -6.96
CA LYS A 245 -29.96 -14.97 -8.43
C LYS A 245 -30.37 -13.64 -9.09
N GLU A 246 -31.19 -12.85 -8.41
CA GLU A 246 -31.67 -11.55 -8.91
C GLU A 246 -30.67 -10.42 -8.66
N ASN A 247 -29.70 -10.63 -7.76
CA ASN A 247 -28.69 -9.63 -7.43
C ASN A 247 -27.40 -9.84 -8.22
N TRP A 248 -27.05 -11.09 -8.55
CA TRP A 248 -25.79 -11.40 -9.23
C TRP A 248 -25.68 -10.74 -10.60
N ASP A 249 -24.47 -10.24 -10.92
CA ASP A 249 -24.13 -9.81 -12.27
C ASP A 249 -23.77 -11.04 -13.11
N TRP A 250 -24.74 -11.52 -13.89
CA TRP A 250 -24.61 -12.75 -14.65
C TRP A 250 -23.52 -12.70 -15.73
N TYR A 251 -23.21 -11.50 -16.25
CA TYR A 251 -22.08 -11.30 -17.15
C TYR A 251 -20.76 -11.64 -16.45
N SER A 252 -20.51 -11.08 -15.27
CA SER A 252 -19.32 -11.36 -14.47
C SER A 252 -19.27 -12.80 -13.97
N LEU A 253 -20.39 -13.36 -13.50
CA LEU A 253 -20.44 -14.78 -13.12
C LEU A 253 -20.08 -15.69 -14.31
N SER A 254 -20.48 -15.34 -15.53
CA SER A 254 -20.18 -16.13 -16.73
C SER A 254 -18.67 -16.24 -16.99
N GLN A 255 -17.88 -15.24 -16.59
CA GLN A 255 -16.42 -15.23 -16.75
C GLN A 255 -15.68 -15.83 -15.56
N ASN A 256 -16.35 -15.98 -14.42
CA ASN A 256 -15.67 -16.32 -13.18
C ASN A 256 -15.22 -17.80 -13.18
N PRO A 257 -13.92 -18.07 -12.98
CA PRO A 257 -13.36 -19.42 -13.05
C PRO A 257 -13.69 -20.28 -11.82
N SER A 258 -14.13 -19.66 -10.72
CA SER A 258 -14.25 -20.31 -9.41
C SER A 258 -15.66 -20.80 -9.12
N LEU A 259 -16.62 -20.62 -10.03
CA LEU A 259 -17.95 -21.19 -9.89
C LEU A 259 -17.92 -22.72 -9.97
N PRO A 260 -18.86 -23.41 -9.30
CA PRO A 260 -19.05 -24.86 -9.39
C PRO A 260 -19.74 -25.23 -10.72
N TRP A 261 -19.05 -24.99 -11.83
CA TRP A 261 -19.58 -25.23 -13.18
C TRP A 261 -20.05 -26.69 -13.35
N SER A 262 -21.34 -26.85 -13.66
CA SER A 262 -21.97 -28.14 -13.87
C SER A 262 -23.09 -28.03 -14.90
N VAL A 263 -23.52 -29.17 -15.46
CA VAL A 263 -24.63 -29.20 -16.43
C VAL A 263 -25.90 -28.68 -15.79
N GLU A 264 -26.13 -29.07 -14.53
CA GLU A 264 -27.27 -28.65 -13.74
C GLU A 264 -27.32 -27.12 -13.59
N LEU A 265 -26.20 -26.51 -13.20
CA LEU A 265 -26.11 -25.06 -13.01
C LEU A 265 -26.36 -24.30 -14.33
N ILE A 266 -25.80 -24.78 -15.45
CA ILE A 266 -26.00 -24.15 -16.76
C ILE A 266 -27.46 -24.25 -17.22
N GLU A 267 -28.08 -25.44 -17.13
CA GLU A 267 -29.48 -25.60 -17.55
C GLU A 267 -30.44 -24.79 -16.66
N LYS A 268 -30.18 -24.75 -15.35
CA LYS A 268 -31.06 -24.07 -14.40
C LYS A 268 -31.20 -22.57 -14.68
N TYR A 269 -30.11 -21.92 -15.10
CA TYR A 269 -30.10 -20.49 -15.43
C TYR A 269 -29.73 -20.21 -16.89
N LYS A 270 -30.15 -21.11 -17.79
CA LYS A 270 -29.81 -21.08 -19.22
C LYS A 270 -29.98 -19.71 -19.89
N TYR A 271 -30.98 -18.95 -19.45
CA TYR A 271 -31.34 -17.65 -20.02
C TYR A 271 -30.68 -16.47 -19.32
N SER A 272 -30.04 -16.68 -18.17
CA SER A 272 -29.34 -15.64 -17.43
C SER A 272 -27.87 -15.56 -17.84
N TRP A 273 -27.26 -16.68 -18.22
CA TRP A 273 -25.85 -16.72 -18.61
C TRP A 273 -25.55 -15.91 -19.88
N ASP A 274 -24.45 -15.15 -19.84
CA ASP A 274 -23.88 -14.52 -21.02
C ASP A 274 -23.03 -15.55 -21.78
N TRP A 275 -23.63 -16.12 -22.83
CA TRP A 275 -23.02 -17.22 -23.61
C TRP A 275 -21.73 -16.83 -24.32
N TYR A 276 -21.53 -15.53 -24.60
CA TYR A 276 -20.28 -15.01 -25.15
C TYR A 276 -19.17 -15.01 -24.10
N SER A 277 -19.44 -14.50 -22.91
CA SER A 277 -18.51 -14.54 -21.77
C SER A 277 -18.17 -15.95 -21.33
N LEU A 278 -19.18 -16.83 -21.27
CA LEU A 278 -18.98 -18.26 -20.99
C LEU A 278 -18.03 -18.90 -22.00
N SER A 279 -18.11 -18.56 -23.29
CA SER A 279 -17.24 -19.17 -24.30
C SER A 279 -15.78 -18.77 -24.16
N GLN A 280 -15.49 -17.64 -23.51
CA GLN A 280 -14.14 -17.21 -23.17
C GLN A 280 -13.64 -17.79 -21.83
N ASN A 281 -14.51 -18.41 -21.04
CA ASN A 281 -14.16 -18.96 -19.73
C ASN A 281 -13.43 -20.30 -19.87
N LYS A 282 -12.11 -20.27 -19.68
CA LYS A 282 -11.22 -21.43 -19.80
C LYS A 282 -11.42 -22.50 -18.72
N SER A 283 -12.22 -22.22 -17.68
CA SER A 283 -12.46 -23.13 -16.56
C SER A 283 -13.67 -24.03 -16.78
N LEU A 284 -14.39 -23.89 -17.90
CA LEU A 284 -15.54 -24.74 -18.20
C LEU A 284 -15.12 -26.21 -18.40
N PRO A 285 -15.78 -27.16 -17.72
CA PRO A 285 -15.56 -28.58 -17.95
C PRO A 285 -15.82 -28.97 -19.41
N TYR A 286 -14.95 -29.83 -19.97
CA TYR A 286 -15.04 -30.29 -21.37
C TYR A 286 -16.42 -30.87 -21.74
N GLN A 287 -17.09 -31.54 -20.82
CA GLN A 287 -18.43 -32.10 -21.06
C GLN A 287 -19.46 -31.00 -21.36
N LEU A 288 -19.33 -29.83 -20.74
CA LEU A 288 -20.19 -28.67 -20.99
C LEU A 288 -19.89 -28.06 -22.35
N ILE A 289 -18.61 -27.87 -22.65
CA ILE A 289 -18.14 -27.43 -23.97
C ILE A 289 -18.73 -28.30 -25.08
N LYS A 290 -18.65 -29.63 -24.93
CA LYS A 290 -19.18 -30.58 -25.92
C LYS A 290 -20.70 -30.49 -26.05
N LYS A 291 -21.43 -30.36 -24.94
CA LYS A 291 -22.89 -30.31 -24.92
C LYS A 291 -23.44 -29.00 -25.54
N TYR A 292 -22.80 -27.87 -25.25
CA TYR A 292 -23.27 -26.54 -25.66
C TYR A 292 -22.46 -25.92 -26.79
N LYS A 293 -21.77 -26.74 -27.59
CA LYS A 293 -20.91 -26.28 -28.70
C LYS A 293 -21.59 -25.33 -29.70
N ASN A 294 -22.91 -25.39 -29.84
CA ASN A 294 -23.67 -24.55 -30.76
C ASN A 294 -24.13 -23.23 -30.11
N ASN A 295 -24.06 -23.13 -28.79
CA ASN A 295 -24.40 -21.94 -28.00
C ASN A 295 -23.15 -21.12 -27.65
N LEU A 296 -22.00 -21.79 -27.46
CA LEU A 296 -20.73 -21.14 -27.17
C LEU A 296 -20.16 -20.50 -28.44
N TYR A 297 -19.86 -19.20 -28.36
CA TYR A 297 -19.21 -18.46 -29.43
C TYR A 297 -17.72 -18.80 -29.44
N TRP A 298 -17.32 -19.72 -30.31
CA TRP A 298 -15.90 -20.03 -30.51
C TRP A 298 -15.21 -18.82 -31.16
N SER A 299 -14.42 -18.08 -30.38
CA SER A 299 -13.29 -17.37 -30.98
C SER A 299 -12.36 -18.44 -31.56
N ILE A 300 -11.90 -18.23 -32.78
CA ILE A 300 -11.26 -19.22 -33.67
C ILE A 300 -9.90 -19.77 -33.16
N GLU A 301 -9.57 -19.67 -31.88
CA GLU A 301 -8.24 -20.00 -31.33
C GLU A 301 -8.20 -21.19 -30.35
N LEU A 302 -9.04 -22.21 -30.55
CA LEU A 302 -8.88 -23.51 -29.87
C LEU A 302 -8.99 -24.68 -30.86
N LEU A 303 -8.13 -24.67 -31.87
CA LEU A 303 -7.72 -25.86 -32.63
C LEU A 303 -6.29 -26.25 -32.25
#